data_AF-A0A6H1ZTH6-F1
#
_entry.id   AF-A0A6H1ZTH6-F1
#
_cell.length_a   1.000
_cell.length_b   1.000
_cell.length_c   1.000
_cell.angle_alpha   90.00
_cell.angle_beta   90.00
_cell.angle_gamma   90.00
#
_symmetry.space_group_name_H-M   'P 1'
#
loop_
_entity.id
_entity.type
_entity.pdbx_description
1 polymer ?
#
loop_
_entity_poly.entity_id
_entity_poly.type
_entity_poly.pdbx_seq_one_letter_code
_entity_poly.pdbx_strand_id
1 'polypeptide(L)'
;MANLTAGNPLYGYEAGVLTTKQVKIKAIEWVSDQTATADIAAADDVLLSDANGQRVWGKRAVWDGDGDYVPFPDGLVANGLTVTTIDGGYLYVYIY
;
A
#
# COMPACT_ATOMS: atom_id res chain seq x y z
N MET A 1 -19.68 3.48 -9.60
CA MET A 1 -18.21 3.39 -9.64
C MET A 1 -17.65 4.70 -9.10
N ALA A 2 -16.99 4.70 -7.95
CA ALA A 2 -16.44 5.94 -7.38
C ALA A 2 -15.29 6.43 -8.25
N ASN A 3 -15.31 7.71 -8.61
CA ASN A 3 -14.30 8.35 -9.44
C ASN A 3 -12.93 8.30 -8.74
N LEU A 4 -11.97 7.54 -9.28
CA LEU A 4 -10.64 7.30 -8.68
C LEU A 4 -9.58 8.34 -9.08
N THR A 5 -9.93 9.33 -9.91
CA THR A 5 -9.03 10.42 -10.30
C THR A 5 -8.95 11.55 -9.27
N ALA A 6 -8.85 11.21 -7.97
CA ALA A 6 -8.35 12.17 -6.99
C ALA A 6 -6.82 12.25 -7.13
N GLY A 7 -6.25 13.45 -7.00
CA GLY A 7 -4.88 13.78 -7.38
C GLY A 7 -3.82 12.74 -6.98
N ASN A 8 -2.83 12.58 -7.86
CA ASN A 8 -1.64 11.72 -7.77
C ASN A 8 -1.54 10.92 -6.45
N PRO A 9 -1.84 9.61 -6.44
CA PRO A 9 -1.74 8.80 -5.24
C PRO A 9 -0.33 8.89 -4.65
N LEU A 10 -0.23 8.68 -3.34
CA LEU A 10 1.08 8.40 -2.76
C LEU A 10 1.56 7.06 -3.33
N TYR A 11 2.82 7.01 -3.75
CA TYR A 11 3.37 5.89 -4.50
C TYR A 11 4.59 5.31 -3.79
N GLY A 12 4.64 3.98 -3.68
CA GLY A 12 5.77 3.25 -3.12
C GLY A 12 6.13 2.02 -3.96
N TYR A 13 7.41 1.80 -4.20
CA TYR A 13 7.99 0.62 -4.86
C TYR A 13 9.20 0.05 -4.10
N GLU A 14 9.60 0.71 -3.02
CA GLU A 14 10.64 0.30 -2.09
C GLU A 14 10.24 0.75 -0.67
N ALA A 15 10.87 0.18 0.35
CA ALA A 15 10.63 0.58 1.73
C ALA A 15 11.00 2.06 1.94
N GLY A 16 10.12 2.83 2.56
CA GLY A 16 10.31 4.27 2.71
C GLY A 16 9.09 5.03 3.19
N VAL A 17 9.32 6.29 3.59
CA VAL A 17 8.26 7.18 4.07
C VAL A 17 7.52 7.77 2.87
N LEU A 18 6.21 7.48 2.77
CA LEU A 18 5.32 8.09 1.77
C LEU A 18 4.91 9.50 2.18
N THR A 19 4.64 9.70 3.47
CA THR A 19 4.29 11.01 4.04
C THR A 19 4.48 11.00 5.55
N THR A 20 4.87 12.13 6.12
CA THR A 20 4.89 12.36 7.58
C THR A 20 3.64 13.06 8.09
N LYS A 21 2.77 13.52 7.19
CA LYS A 21 1.54 14.25 7.54
C LYS A 21 0.42 13.25 7.83
N GLN A 22 -0.51 13.67 8.69
CA GLN A 22 -1.79 12.96 8.81
C GLN A 22 -2.52 12.99 7.47
N VAL A 23 -3.02 11.83 7.05
CA VAL A 23 -3.80 11.67 5.81
C VAL A 23 -5.08 10.90 6.08
N LYS A 24 -6.08 11.15 5.25
CA LYS A 24 -7.30 10.35 5.21
C LYS A 24 -7.26 9.51 3.93
N ILE A 25 -7.08 8.22 4.08
CA ILE A 25 -6.95 7.24 3.01
C ILE A 25 -8.34 6.90 2.48
N LYS A 26 -8.50 6.98 1.16
CA LYS A 26 -9.70 6.59 0.41
C LYS A 26 -9.61 5.16 -0.09
N ALA A 27 -8.45 4.73 -0.55
CA ALA A 27 -8.21 3.36 -1.00
C ALA A 27 -6.72 3.03 -0.96
N ILE A 28 -6.42 1.75 -0.88
CA ILE A 28 -5.06 1.20 -1.04
C ILE A 28 -5.13 0.21 -2.19
N GLU A 29 -4.17 0.31 -3.11
CA GLU A 29 -4.00 -0.61 -4.22
C GLU A 29 -2.56 -1.09 -4.25
N TRP A 30 -2.35 -2.39 -4.39
CA TRP A 30 -1.04 -2.96 -4.64
C TRP A 30 -1.12 -3.90 -5.84
N VAL A 31 -0.09 -3.88 -6.67
CA VAL A 31 0.02 -4.71 -7.88
C VAL A 31 1.42 -5.31 -7.93
N SER A 32 1.57 -6.62 -7.91
CA SER A 32 2.85 -7.33 -8.10
C SER A 32 3.48 -6.98 -9.45
N ASP A 33 4.81 -6.85 -9.47
CA ASP A 33 5.59 -6.62 -10.70
C ASP A 33 5.96 -7.93 -11.43
N GLN A 34 5.47 -9.08 -10.94
CA GLN A 34 5.68 -10.42 -11.53
C GLN A 34 7.15 -10.84 -11.59
N THR A 35 8.03 -10.27 -10.75
CA THR A 35 9.41 -10.71 -10.67
C THR A 35 9.50 -11.99 -9.82
N ALA A 36 9.67 -13.12 -10.50
CA ALA A 36 9.54 -14.51 -10.01
C ALA A 36 10.42 -14.93 -8.80
N THR A 37 11.11 -14.01 -8.12
CA THR A 37 12.09 -14.33 -7.07
C THR A 37 11.67 -13.94 -5.65
N ALA A 38 10.58 -13.18 -5.47
CA ALA A 38 10.17 -12.68 -4.15
C ALA A 38 8.77 -13.14 -3.68
N ASP A 39 7.85 -13.43 -4.60
CA ASP A 39 6.39 -13.55 -4.38
C ASP A 39 5.88 -14.78 -3.57
N ILE A 40 6.75 -15.64 -3.00
CA ILE A 40 6.32 -16.98 -2.53
C ILE A 40 6.76 -17.33 -1.07
N ALA A 41 7.57 -16.52 -0.39
CA ALA A 41 8.18 -16.92 0.89
C ALA A 41 7.78 -16.05 2.11
N ALA A 42 6.75 -16.48 2.85
CA ALA A 42 6.46 -16.29 4.29
C ALA A 42 6.54 -14.89 4.96
N ALA A 43 6.95 -13.83 4.29
CA ALA A 43 6.91 -12.46 4.76
C ALA A 43 5.80 -11.68 4.03
N ASP A 44 5.21 -10.66 4.66
CA ASP A 44 4.22 -9.82 3.99
C ASP A 44 4.87 -9.09 2.78
N ASP A 45 4.44 -9.38 1.55
CA ASP A 45 5.01 -8.82 0.31
C ASP A 45 4.79 -7.30 0.16
N VAL A 46 3.86 -6.74 0.94
CA VAL A 46 3.80 -5.31 1.22
C VAL A 46 3.24 -5.06 2.62
N LEU A 47 3.90 -4.17 3.38
CA LEU A 47 3.46 -3.73 4.69
C LEU A 47 3.47 -2.21 4.77
N LEU A 48 2.32 -1.62 5.08
CA LEU A 48 2.12 -0.19 5.30
C LEU A 48 1.88 0.07 6.78
N SER A 49 2.68 0.95 7.36
CA SER A 49 2.60 1.35 8.77
C SER A 49 2.40 2.85 8.91
N ASP A 50 1.83 3.28 10.04
CA ASP A 50 1.76 4.69 10.41
C ASP A 50 3.12 5.18 10.99
N ALA A 51 3.21 6.47 11.35
CA ALA A 51 4.43 7.03 11.94
C ALA A 51 4.78 6.47 13.34
N ASN A 52 3.85 5.77 13.99
CA ASN A 52 4.08 5.10 15.27
C ASN A 52 4.54 3.64 15.09
N GLY A 53 4.67 3.17 13.85
CA GLY A 53 5.00 1.78 13.53
C GLY A 53 3.81 0.84 13.68
N GLN A 54 2.58 1.34 13.79
CA GLN A 54 1.39 0.50 13.80
C GLN A 54 1.02 0.12 12.37
N ARG A 55 0.69 -1.17 12.16
CA ARG A 55 0.22 -1.68 10.86
C ARG A 55 -1.09 -0.99 10.48
N VAL A 56 -1.07 -0.31 9.35
CA VAL A 56 -2.26 0.27 8.69
C VAL A 56 -2.89 -0.77 7.77
N TRP A 57 -2.07 -1.41 6.94
CA TRP A 57 -2.50 -2.44 6.00
C TRP A 57 -1.29 -3.26 5.58
N GLY A 58 -1.51 -4.47 5.09
CA GLY A 58 -0.47 -5.24 4.41
C GLY A 58 -1.07 -6.44 3.73
N LYS A 59 -0.39 -6.92 2.70
CA LYS A 59 -0.80 -8.08 1.91
C LYS A 59 0.39 -8.98 1.65
N ARG A 60 0.06 -10.26 1.53
CA ARG A 60 0.93 -11.29 0.99
C ARG A 60 0.46 -11.67 -0.43
N ALA A 61 1.38 -11.69 -1.37
CA ALA A 61 1.31 -12.31 -2.66
C ALA A 61 1.17 -13.83 -2.51
N VAL A 62 0.26 -14.42 -3.29
CA VAL A 62 0.04 -15.87 -3.31
C VAL A 62 0.21 -16.50 -4.68
N TRP A 63 0.37 -15.69 -5.73
CA TRP A 63 0.57 -16.09 -7.12
C TRP A 63 1.29 -14.98 -7.89
N ASP A 64 1.93 -15.35 -9.00
CA ASP A 64 2.53 -14.39 -9.92
C ASP A 64 1.46 -13.39 -10.40
N GLY A 65 1.75 -12.10 -10.27
CA GLY A 65 0.84 -11.04 -10.69
C GLY A 65 -0.34 -10.83 -9.75
N ASP A 66 -0.19 -11.18 -8.47
CA ASP A 66 -1.17 -10.86 -7.44
C ASP A 66 -1.36 -9.35 -7.29
N GLY A 67 -2.49 -8.97 -6.72
CA GLY A 67 -2.83 -7.59 -6.43
C GLY A 67 -3.94 -7.51 -5.40
N ASP A 68 -4.16 -6.32 -4.89
CA ASP A 68 -5.30 -6.06 -4.02
C ASP A 68 -5.73 -4.61 -4.13
N TYR A 69 -7.02 -4.40 -3.90
CA TYR A 69 -7.64 -3.09 -3.90
C TYR A 69 -8.64 -3.03 -2.73
N VAL A 70 -8.30 -2.21 -1.73
CA VAL A 70 -9.09 -2.06 -0.51
C VAL A 70 -9.64 -0.64 -0.44
N PRO A 71 -10.95 -0.44 -0.69
CA PRO A 71 -11.58 0.86 -0.52
C PRO A 71 -11.96 1.13 0.94
N PHE A 72 -11.85 2.40 1.34
CA PHE A 72 -12.32 2.93 2.63
C PHE A 72 -13.35 4.05 2.37
N PRO A 73 -14.64 3.71 2.21
CA PRO A 73 -15.69 4.68 1.85
C PRO A 73 -15.83 5.84 2.83
N ASP A 74 -15.63 5.59 4.12
CA ASP A 74 -15.67 6.63 5.17
C ASP A 74 -14.28 7.26 5.43
N GLY A 75 -13.25 6.66 4.83
CA GLY A 75 -11.84 6.96 4.91
C GLY A 75 -11.15 6.45 6.18
N LEU A 76 -9.92 5.98 6.02
CA LEU A 76 -9.05 5.53 7.11
C LEU A 76 -8.05 6.63 7.44
N VAL A 77 -8.03 7.11 8.68
CA VAL A 77 -7.09 8.15 9.11
C VAL A 77 -5.79 7.49 9.57
N ALA A 78 -4.66 7.95 9.02
CA ALA A 78 -3.33 7.52 9.43
C ALA A 78 -2.44 8.73 9.72
N ASN A 79 -1.65 8.66 10.80
CA ASN A 79 -0.68 9.70 11.16
C ASN A 79 0.65 9.41 10.46
N GLY A 80 0.81 9.91 9.24
CA GLY A 80 1.93 9.52 8.38
C GLY A 80 1.76 8.11 7.82
N LEU A 81 2.54 7.79 6.80
CA LEU A 81 2.56 6.49 6.14
C LEU A 81 3.98 6.14 5.72
N THR A 82 4.37 4.91 6.03
CA THR A 82 5.66 4.32 5.69
C THR A 82 5.44 2.93 5.13
N VAL A 83 6.00 2.66 3.96
CA VAL A 83 6.15 1.30 3.45
C VAL A 83 7.27 0.66 4.24
N THR A 84 6.91 -0.28 5.13
CA THR A 84 7.87 -0.99 5.98
C THR A 84 8.57 -2.11 5.21
N THR A 85 7.80 -2.82 4.40
CA THR A 85 8.27 -3.90 3.52
C THR A 85 7.56 -3.74 2.18
N ILE A 86 8.28 -3.94 1.08
CA ILE A 86 7.69 -4.21 -0.23
C ILE A 86 8.70 -5.02 -1.04
N ASP A 87 8.32 -6.25 -1.36
CA ASP A 87 9.18 -7.23 -2.00
C ASP A 87 8.67 -7.48 -3.43
N GLY A 88 8.63 -6.40 -4.21
CA GLY A 88 8.11 -6.37 -5.57
C GLY A 88 6.77 -5.65 -5.69
N GLY A 89 6.53 -5.13 -6.88
CA GLY A 89 5.27 -4.46 -7.22
C GLY A 89 5.20 -2.98 -6.85
N TYR A 90 3.99 -2.46 -6.99
CA TYR A 90 3.69 -1.04 -6.91
C TYR A 90 2.53 -0.81 -5.95
N LEU A 91 2.76 0.02 -4.93
CA LEU A 91 1.76 0.44 -3.97
C LEU A 91 1.25 1.85 -4.32
N TYR A 92 -0.06 1.99 -4.38
CA TYR A 92 -0.76 3.26 -4.54
C TYR A 92 -1.69 3.49 -3.35
N VAL A 93 -1.52 4.62 -2.67
CA VAL A 93 -2.42 5.04 -1.58
C VAL A 93 -3.17 6.29 -2.03
N TYR A 94 -4.46 6.12 -2.27
CA TYR A 94 -5.37 7.18 -2.66
C TYR A 94 -5.86 7.89 -1.39
N ILE A 95 -5.75 9.22 -1.36
CA ILE A 95 -6.15 10.06 -0.22
C ILE A 95 -7.29 11.01 -0.61
N TYR A 96 -8.04 11.51 0.38
CA TYR A 96 -9.08 12.53 0.19
C TYR A 96 -8.49 13.94 -0.03
#